data_AF-A0A3M0G7Z2-F1
#
_entry.id   AF-A0A3M0G7Z2-F1
#
_cell.length_a   1.000
_cell.length_b   1.000
_cell.length_c   1.000
_cell.angle_alpha   90.00
_cell.angle_beta   90.00
_cell.angle_gamma   90.00
#
_symmetry.space_group_name_H-M   'P 1'
#
loop_
_entity.id
_entity.type
_entity.pdbx_description
1 polymer ?
#
loop_
_entity_poly.entity_id
_entity_poly.type
_entity_poly.pdbx_seq_one_letter_code
_entity_poly.pdbx_strand_id
1 'polypeptide(L)'
;MKILVTIARIFVGVLFIFSGFIKLNDPVGFGYKLQEYFSPEVLNLEFLSPYALLMAIILVVVEVLLGVALLIGYAKKITLWLLLAMIAFFTFLTFYSAYFNKVTDCGCFGDAIPLVPWESFIKDVILLILIIFLMLFQKHITPLFSKTARSIIVFVAFFASMIFGYYVLMHLPWLDFRAYKVGNNIAEGMKIPEGAPEAIFEYDWKFNIDGEEQIITTTGGYPQVEGKFIGYETRLVQEGYEPPVHDFTIEKNGQDYTTKFLEMENLIVIVAYNIDKTETEGYGNIKRAVERAMKAGYTVIGMTSSGEDVYNAFAKAYELPFDFYFTDETVLKTIIRSNPGIVSLNKGTIIQKLHYNDAEDLELKELPTANPKLDVDLKFTLDSIAVLDQRYRKLMQTNDEAERAEMGKQMGLQPEDYTGNLWERQIAIDTMSLKMVKRIIAKHGYPGKTLVGEPTNTSAWYVIQHNPEEIPTYLPLMQEAGKNGELPFTLVAMMEDRYLMNEGKPQKYGTQGMTYGGSPSFIWPIENPEEVNERRAEAGFNQTIEEYASDLFGEDFNFENISLQEAEQRRIASTK
;
A
#
# COMPACT_ATOMS: atom_id res chain seq x y z
N MET A 1 38.70 -18.59 39.92
CA MET A 1 37.41 -19.27 39.63
C MET A 1 36.17 -18.43 39.95
N LYS A 2 35.97 -17.93 41.18
CA LYS A 2 34.78 -17.12 41.54
C LYS A 2 34.56 -15.88 40.67
N ILE A 3 35.64 -15.14 40.36
CA ILE A 3 35.58 -13.95 39.51
C ILE A 3 35.13 -14.31 38.09
N LEU A 4 35.75 -15.33 37.48
CA LEU A 4 35.38 -15.81 36.14
C LEU A 4 33.92 -16.26 36.04
N VAL A 5 33.42 -17.00 37.04
CA VAL A 5 31.99 -17.38 37.12
C VAL A 5 31.09 -16.16 37.23
N THR A 6 31.51 -15.12 37.96
CA THR A 6 30.73 -13.89 38.10
C THR A 6 30.68 -13.11 36.79
N ILE A 7 31.81 -12.99 36.09
CA ILE A 7 31.88 -12.34 34.77
C ILE A 7 31.00 -13.10 33.77
N ALA A 8 31.16 -14.42 33.65
CA ALA A 8 30.35 -15.25 32.75
C ALA A 8 28.85 -15.17 33.08
N ARG A 9 28.49 -15.18 34.37
CA ARG A 9 27.11 -15.04 34.83
C ARG A 9 26.52 -13.68 34.43
N ILE A 10 27.25 -12.59 34.64
CA ILE A 10 26.81 -11.25 34.30
C ILE A 10 26.65 -11.14 32.78
N PHE A 11 27.65 -11.57 32.02
CA PHE A 11 27.63 -11.51 30.56
C PHE A 11 26.46 -12.29 29.97
N VAL A 12 26.31 -13.58 30.31
CA VAL A 12 25.21 -14.42 29.82
C VAL A 12 23.86 -13.88 30.28
N GLY A 13 23.74 -13.49 31.56
CA GLY A 13 22.47 -13.01 32.10
C GLY A 13 22.01 -11.69 31.46
N VAL A 14 22.92 -10.73 31.28
CA VAL A 14 22.62 -9.46 30.61
C VAL A 14 22.29 -9.67 29.15
N LEU A 15 23.03 -10.53 28.44
CA LEU A 15 22.79 -10.78 27.02
C LEU A 15 21.42 -11.42 26.77
N PHE A 16 20.99 -12.39 27.59
CA PHE A 16 19.65 -12.97 27.49
C PHE A 16 18.54 -11.96 27.82
N ILE A 17 18.74 -11.09 28.82
CA ILE A 17 17.77 -10.02 29.12
C ILE A 17 17.67 -9.05 27.95
N PHE A 18 18.80 -8.62 27.40
CA PHE A 18 18.84 -7.69 26.27
C PHE A 18 18.19 -8.29 25.03
N SER A 19 18.62 -9.50 24.63
CA SER A 19 18.06 -10.27 23.52
C SER A 19 16.55 -10.50 23.69
N GLY A 20 16.12 -10.97 24.86
CA GLY A 20 14.71 -11.14 25.18
C GLY A 20 13.93 -9.81 25.16
N PHE A 21 14.47 -8.72 25.70
CA PHE A 21 13.80 -7.42 25.68
C PHE A 21 13.59 -6.90 24.25
N ILE A 22 14.60 -7.01 23.37
CA ILE A 22 14.46 -6.54 21.98
C ILE A 22 13.40 -7.36 21.24
N LYS A 23 13.39 -8.69 21.40
CA LYS A 23 12.33 -9.52 20.82
C LYS A 23 10.95 -9.24 21.44
N LEU A 24 10.90 -8.86 22.72
CA LEU A 24 9.64 -8.55 23.41
C LEU A 24 9.08 -7.20 22.98
N ASN A 25 9.95 -6.29 22.54
CA ASN A 25 9.54 -5.02 21.94
C ASN A 25 8.87 -5.22 20.57
N ASP A 26 9.22 -6.28 19.83
CA ASP A 26 8.56 -6.67 18.58
C ASP A 26 8.28 -8.19 18.48
N PRO A 27 7.31 -8.71 19.25
CA PRO A 27 6.99 -10.13 19.27
C PRO A 27 6.33 -10.59 17.96
N VAL A 28 5.71 -9.66 17.21
CA VAL A 28 5.11 -9.91 15.91
C VAL A 28 6.20 -10.19 14.87
N GLY A 29 7.22 -9.34 14.81
CA GLY A 29 8.40 -9.55 13.96
C GLY A 29 9.11 -10.88 14.26
N PHE A 30 9.32 -11.20 15.54
CA PHE A 30 9.90 -12.49 15.92
C PHE A 30 8.98 -13.66 15.56
N GLY A 31 7.66 -13.48 15.65
CA GLY A 31 6.66 -14.46 15.18
C GLY A 31 6.79 -14.75 13.68
N TYR A 32 7.02 -13.74 12.83
CA TYR A 32 7.25 -13.96 11.39
C TYR A 32 8.54 -14.76 11.15
N LYS A 33 9.61 -14.50 11.90
CA LYS A 33 10.83 -15.32 11.82
C LYS A 33 10.57 -16.78 12.19
N LEU A 34 9.76 -17.05 13.20
CA LEU A 34 9.37 -18.43 13.50
C LEU A 34 8.58 -19.07 12.35
N GLN A 35 7.70 -18.32 11.67
CA GLN A 35 6.98 -18.83 10.50
C GLN A 35 7.91 -19.17 9.33
N GLU A 36 8.94 -18.37 9.09
CA GLU A 36 10.00 -18.69 8.10
C GLU A 36 10.66 -20.03 8.43
N TYR A 37 11.02 -20.28 9.70
CA TYR A 37 11.57 -21.58 10.12
C TYR A 37 10.58 -22.74 9.98
N PHE A 38 9.28 -22.51 10.15
CA PHE A 38 8.24 -23.53 10.01
C PHE A 38 7.89 -23.86 8.57
N SER A 39 8.32 -23.05 7.62
CA SER A 39 8.04 -23.25 6.19
C SER A 39 8.55 -24.61 5.67
N PRO A 40 7.99 -25.12 4.55
CA PRO A 40 8.39 -26.38 3.91
C PRO A 40 9.86 -26.44 3.54
N GLU A 41 10.43 -25.28 3.24
CA GLU A 41 11.79 -25.13 2.72
C GLU A 41 12.86 -25.22 3.81
N VAL A 42 12.46 -25.13 5.09
CA VAL A 42 13.36 -25.12 6.26
C VAL A 42 13.11 -26.33 7.15
N LEU A 43 12.05 -26.35 7.97
CA LEU A 43 11.76 -27.48 8.88
C LEU A 43 10.51 -28.28 8.48
N ASN A 44 9.69 -27.77 7.56
CA ASN A 44 8.45 -28.41 7.13
C ASN A 44 7.47 -28.67 8.29
N LEU A 45 7.25 -27.64 9.11
CA LEU A 45 6.40 -27.65 10.31
C LEU A 45 5.26 -26.62 10.21
N GLU A 46 4.67 -26.43 9.03
CA GLU A 46 3.68 -25.37 8.77
C GLU A 46 2.49 -25.39 9.73
N PHE A 47 2.15 -26.55 10.30
CA PHE A 47 1.09 -26.66 11.32
C PHE A 47 1.35 -25.82 12.58
N LEU A 48 2.60 -25.39 12.82
CA LEU A 48 2.99 -24.48 13.90
C LEU A 48 2.83 -23.00 13.54
N SER A 49 2.73 -22.63 12.26
CA SER A 49 2.65 -21.24 11.80
C SER A 49 1.50 -20.44 12.42
N PRO A 50 0.28 -21.00 12.64
CA PRO A 50 -0.79 -20.30 13.35
C PRO A 50 -0.47 -19.98 14.82
N TYR A 51 0.44 -20.74 15.44
CA TYR A 51 0.83 -20.57 16.85
C TYR A 51 2.11 -19.74 17.02
N ALA A 52 2.71 -19.28 15.92
CA ALA A 52 4.03 -18.63 15.94
C ALA A 52 4.08 -17.39 16.86
N LEU A 53 3.05 -16.53 16.85
CA LEU A 53 3.00 -15.36 17.73
C LEU A 53 2.93 -15.76 19.21
N LEU A 54 2.09 -16.74 19.56
CA LEU A 54 1.99 -17.25 20.93
C LEU A 54 3.32 -17.86 21.39
N MET A 55 3.97 -18.64 20.52
CA MET A 55 5.28 -19.21 20.79
C MET A 55 6.37 -18.14 20.96
N ALA A 56 6.37 -17.11 20.10
CA ALA A 56 7.28 -15.99 20.18
C ALA A 56 7.18 -15.31 21.55
N ILE A 57 5.98 -14.96 22.00
CA ILE A 57 5.76 -14.33 23.31
C ILE A 57 6.27 -15.22 24.45
N ILE A 58 5.92 -16.51 24.45
CA ILE A 58 6.34 -17.45 25.51
C ILE A 58 7.87 -17.58 25.55
N LEU A 59 8.51 -17.82 24.41
CA LEU A 59 9.96 -18.01 24.31
C LEU A 59 10.71 -16.78 24.82
N VAL A 60 10.25 -15.60 24.42
CA VAL A 60 10.88 -14.33 24.77
C VAL A 60 10.71 -14.00 26.26
N VAL A 61 9.51 -14.23 26.82
CA VAL A 61 9.29 -14.06 28.27
C VAL A 61 10.19 -15.01 29.06
N VAL A 62 10.29 -16.28 28.63
CA VAL A 62 11.19 -17.25 29.24
C VAL A 62 12.64 -16.79 29.15
N GLU A 63 13.07 -16.23 28.02
CA GLU A 63 14.42 -15.72 27.81
C GLU A 63 14.79 -14.62 28.81
N VAL A 64 13.93 -13.61 28.96
CA VAL A 64 14.11 -12.53 29.95
C VAL A 64 14.15 -13.10 31.38
N LEU A 65 13.23 -14.00 31.72
CA LEU A 65 13.18 -14.60 33.05
C LEU A 65 14.41 -15.43 33.39
N LEU A 66 14.93 -16.21 32.43
CA LEU A 66 16.15 -16.99 32.63
C LEU A 66 17.37 -16.11 32.82
N GLY A 67 17.48 -15.01 32.06
CA GLY A 67 18.52 -14.00 32.25
C GLY A 67 18.47 -13.37 33.65
N VAL A 68 17.29 -12.91 34.10
CA VAL A 68 17.09 -12.36 35.45
C VAL A 68 17.39 -13.40 36.53
N ALA A 69 16.87 -14.62 36.38
CA ALA A 69 17.08 -15.71 37.33
C ALA A 69 18.57 -16.07 37.47
N LEU A 70 19.32 -16.07 36.37
CA LEU A 70 20.76 -16.30 36.37
C LEU A 70 21.49 -15.17 37.11
N LEU A 71 21.16 -13.91 36.82
CA LEU A 71 21.79 -12.76 37.46
C LEU A 71 21.58 -12.72 38.97
N ILE A 72 20.41 -13.08 39.49
CA ILE A 72 20.15 -13.08 40.95
C ILE A 72 20.46 -14.44 41.61
N GLY A 73 20.72 -15.48 40.83
CA GLY A 73 21.02 -16.82 41.33
C GLY A 73 19.79 -17.52 41.88
N TYR A 74 18.64 -17.32 41.25
CA TYR A 74 17.38 -18.02 41.53
C TYR A 74 17.40 -19.41 40.88
N ALA A 75 16.86 -20.42 41.57
CA ALA A 75 16.68 -21.80 41.08
C ALA A 75 17.83 -22.36 40.20
N LYS A 76 19.10 -22.04 40.52
CA LYS A 76 20.24 -22.11 39.59
C LYS A 76 20.38 -23.39 38.76
N LYS A 77 20.08 -24.57 39.34
CA LYS A 77 20.12 -25.84 38.61
C LYS A 77 19.13 -25.84 37.44
N ILE A 78 17.88 -25.48 37.73
CA ILE A 78 16.80 -25.42 36.73
C ILE A 78 17.13 -24.34 35.70
N THR A 79 17.52 -23.14 36.15
CA THR A 79 17.87 -22.03 35.25
C THR A 79 18.98 -22.41 34.27
N LEU A 80 20.07 -23.04 34.73
CA LEU A 80 21.17 -23.44 33.86
C LEU A 80 20.76 -24.55 32.87
N TRP A 81 19.94 -25.51 33.28
CA TRP A 81 19.44 -26.55 32.37
C TRP A 81 18.50 -25.98 31.30
N LEU A 82 17.62 -25.05 31.67
CA LEU A 82 16.74 -24.38 30.71
C LEU A 82 17.52 -23.47 29.74
N LEU A 83 18.51 -22.72 30.25
CA LEU A 83 19.43 -21.96 29.41
C LEU A 83 20.19 -22.86 28.44
N LEU A 84 20.68 -24.00 28.90
CA LEU A 84 21.37 -24.98 28.06
C LEU A 84 20.44 -25.52 26.96
N ALA A 85 19.22 -25.92 27.32
CA ALA A 85 18.26 -26.44 26.36
C ALA A 85 17.91 -25.40 25.28
N MET A 86 17.67 -24.16 25.70
CA MET A 86 17.32 -23.07 24.79
C MET A 86 18.48 -22.68 23.88
N ILE A 87 19.70 -22.52 24.41
CA ILE A 87 20.85 -22.17 23.57
C ILE A 87 21.24 -23.32 22.64
N ALA A 88 21.12 -24.58 23.07
CA ALA A 88 21.38 -25.72 22.20
C ALA A 88 20.39 -25.78 21.04
N PHE A 89 19.11 -25.49 21.30
CA PHE A 89 18.08 -25.38 20.26
C PHE A 89 18.39 -24.25 19.26
N PHE A 90 18.69 -23.03 19.73
CA PHE A 90 19.04 -21.93 18.83
C PHE A 90 20.35 -22.17 18.09
N THR A 91 21.36 -22.76 18.73
CA THR A 91 22.62 -23.15 18.07
C THR A 91 22.36 -24.10 16.90
N PHE A 92 21.41 -25.03 17.05
CA PHE A 92 21.01 -25.91 15.96
C PHE A 92 20.32 -25.15 14.82
N LEU A 93 19.39 -24.25 15.13
CA LEU A 93 18.69 -23.44 14.13
C LEU A 93 19.63 -22.49 13.37
N THR A 94 20.53 -21.82 14.10
CA THR A 94 21.50 -20.89 13.50
C THR A 94 22.52 -21.64 12.66
N PHE A 95 22.96 -22.82 13.08
CA PHE A 95 23.79 -23.71 12.24
C PHE A 95 23.06 -24.15 10.97
N TYR A 96 21.82 -24.64 11.11
CA TYR A 96 21.02 -25.07 9.96
C TYR A 96 20.89 -23.94 8.94
N SER A 97 20.57 -22.74 9.41
CA SER A 97 20.44 -21.58 8.53
C SER A 97 21.75 -21.20 7.84
N ALA A 98 22.85 -21.18 8.58
CA ALA A 98 24.17 -20.83 8.06
C ALA A 98 24.74 -21.87 7.08
N TYR A 99 24.41 -23.15 7.26
CA TYR A 99 24.90 -24.23 6.40
C TYR A 99 24.06 -24.38 5.13
N PHE A 100 22.74 -24.22 5.21
CA PHE A 100 21.82 -24.41 4.09
C PHE A 100 21.39 -23.10 3.40
N ASN A 101 21.88 -21.94 3.87
CA ASN A 101 21.53 -20.59 3.36
C ASN A 101 20.01 -20.39 3.23
N LYS A 102 19.27 -20.72 4.28
CA LYS A 102 17.80 -20.73 4.26
C LYS A 102 17.16 -19.47 4.84
N VAL A 103 17.68 -18.97 5.96
CA VAL A 103 17.16 -17.79 6.66
C VAL A 103 18.29 -16.80 6.88
N THR A 104 18.18 -15.61 6.29
CA THR A 104 19.23 -14.58 6.29
C THR A 104 19.39 -13.88 7.65
N ASP A 105 18.34 -13.85 8.48
CA ASP A 105 18.38 -13.32 9.85
C ASP A 105 17.75 -14.30 10.84
N CYS A 106 18.55 -14.74 11.81
CA CYS A 106 18.13 -15.68 12.85
C CYS A 106 17.26 -15.04 13.96
N GLY A 107 17.03 -13.72 13.92
CA GLY A 107 16.12 -12.99 14.79
C GLY A 107 16.58 -12.87 16.25
N CYS A 108 17.85 -13.21 16.56
CA CYS A 108 18.33 -13.25 17.94
C CYS A 108 18.27 -11.89 18.66
N PHE A 109 18.61 -10.80 17.98
CA PHE A 109 18.49 -9.44 18.50
C PHE A 109 17.44 -8.62 17.75
N GLY A 110 16.53 -9.28 17.02
CA GLY A 110 15.59 -8.64 16.11
C GLY A 110 16.26 -7.61 15.19
N ASP A 111 15.50 -6.58 14.82
CA ASP A 111 15.95 -5.52 13.92
C ASP A 111 16.99 -4.56 14.56
N ALA A 112 17.30 -4.71 15.86
CA ALA A 112 18.24 -3.80 16.55
C ALA A 112 19.71 -4.06 16.17
N ILE A 113 20.06 -5.34 15.97
CA ILE A 113 21.39 -5.79 15.56
C ILE A 113 21.20 -6.98 14.60
N PRO A 114 20.96 -6.73 13.31
CA PRO A 114 20.89 -7.80 12.33
C PRO A 114 22.24 -8.50 12.25
N LEU A 115 22.24 -9.83 12.40
CA LEU A 115 23.43 -10.66 12.37
C LEU A 115 23.30 -11.66 11.24
N VAL A 116 24.33 -11.75 10.40
CA VAL A 116 24.37 -12.79 9.37
C VAL A 116 24.41 -14.19 10.02
N PRO A 117 23.99 -15.26 9.32
CA PRO A 117 23.79 -16.57 9.94
C PRO A 117 25.02 -17.12 10.67
N TRP A 118 26.22 -16.94 10.09
CA TRP A 118 27.48 -17.38 10.71
C TRP A 118 27.84 -16.62 11.98
N GLU A 119 27.59 -15.31 12.03
CA GLU A 119 27.80 -14.50 13.25
C GLU A 119 26.85 -14.94 14.37
N SER A 120 25.59 -15.19 14.02
CA SER A 120 24.57 -15.71 14.93
C SER A 120 24.98 -17.07 15.52
N PHE A 121 25.46 -17.99 14.67
CA PHE A 121 25.94 -19.31 15.09
C PHE A 121 27.16 -19.23 16.02
N ILE A 122 28.18 -18.43 15.68
CA ILE A 122 29.38 -18.27 16.52
C ILE A 122 29.01 -17.72 17.89
N LYS A 123 28.14 -16.71 17.93
CA LYS A 123 27.64 -16.13 19.18
C LYS A 123 26.93 -17.18 20.04
N ASP A 124 26.09 -18.03 19.44
CA ASP A 124 25.40 -19.10 20.16
C ASP A 124 26.37 -20.16 20.71
N VAL A 125 27.40 -20.53 19.94
CA VAL A 125 28.47 -21.44 20.39
C VAL A 125 29.25 -20.86 21.58
N ILE A 126 29.59 -19.56 21.54
CA ILE A 126 30.25 -18.89 22.65
C ILE A 126 29.36 -18.93 23.91
N LEU A 127 28.07 -18.63 23.76
CA LEU A 127 27.10 -18.70 24.86
C LEU A 127 26.94 -20.13 25.40
N LEU A 128 26.90 -21.14 24.52
CA LEU A 128 26.85 -22.54 24.89
C LEU A 128 28.06 -22.94 25.75
N ILE A 129 29.27 -22.56 25.34
CA ILE A 129 30.51 -22.80 26.11
C ILE A 129 30.45 -22.12 27.47
N LEU A 130 30.01 -20.86 27.52
CA LEU A 130 29.88 -20.12 28.79
C LEU A 130 28.83 -20.75 29.71
N ILE A 131 27.71 -21.23 29.18
CA ILE A 131 26.66 -21.90 29.96
C ILE A 131 27.18 -23.24 30.50
N ILE A 132 27.89 -24.04 29.69
CA ILE A 132 28.54 -25.27 30.16
C ILE A 132 29.55 -24.97 31.26
N PHE A 133 30.37 -23.92 31.11
CA PHE A 133 31.28 -23.45 32.16
C PHE A 133 30.52 -23.10 33.45
N LEU A 134 29.42 -22.37 33.35
CA LEU A 134 28.57 -22.04 34.51
C LEU A 134 27.94 -23.29 35.15
N MET A 135 27.60 -24.32 34.37
CA MET A 135 27.10 -25.60 34.88
C MET A 135 28.16 -26.38 35.66
N LEU A 136 29.39 -26.46 35.15
CA LEU A 136 30.51 -27.12 35.82
C LEU A 136 30.87 -26.42 37.13
N PHE A 137 30.84 -25.08 37.13
CA PHE A 137 31.23 -24.25 38.28
C PHE A 137 30.05 -23.63 39.04
N GLN A 138 28.85 -24.20 38.91
CA GLN A 138 27.59 -23.71 39.51
C GLN A 138 27.62 -23.56 41.05
N LYS A 139 28.59 -24.21 41.71
CA LYS A 139 28.84 -24.06 43.16
C LYS A 139 29.23 -22.62 43.53
N HIS A 140 29.86 -21.89 42.60
CA HIS A 140 30.29 -20.51 42.79
C HIS A 140 29.22 -19.46 42.45
N ILE A 141 28.06 -19.87 41.93
CA ILE A 141 26.91 -18.98 41.74
C ILE A 141 26.23 -18.76 43.09
N THR A 142 26.51 -17.60 43.69
CA THR A 142 25.95 -17.16 44.96
C THR A 142 24.65 -16.35 44.74
N PRO A 143 23.59 -16.64 45.50
CA PRO A 143 22.39 -15.81 45.50
C PRO A 143 22.69 -14.36 45.86
N LEU A 144 22.13 -13.44 45.07
CA LEU A 144 21.97 -12.05 45.45
C LEU A 144 20.57 -11.97 46.07
N PHE A 145 20.44 -11.50 47.32
CA PHE A 145 19.18 -11.41 48.08
C PHE A 145 18.64 -12.71 48.74
N SER A 146 17.65 -12.51 49.62
CA SER A 146 16.93 -13.57 50.33
C SER A 146 16.11 -14.45 49.37
N LYS A 147 15.65 -15.61 49.82
CA LYS A 147 14.82 -16.51 49.02
C LYS A 147 13.53 -15.82 48.54
N THR A 148 12.83 -15.16 49.46
CA THR A 148 11.58 -14.44 49.16
C THR A 148 11.81 -13.30 48.18
N ALA A 149 12.86 -12.48 48.39
CA ALA A 149 13.18 -11.37 47.50
C ALA A 149 13.46 -11.85 46.06
N ARG A 150 14.22 -12.93 45.89
CA ARG A 150 14.49 -13.48 44.54
C ARG A 150 13.22 -13.98 43.85
N SER A 151 12.33 -14.67 44.58
CA SER A 151 11.04 -15.09 44.02
C SER A 151 10.18 -13.90 43.60
N ILE A 152 10.14 -12.84 44.41
CA ILE A 152 9.42 -11.59 44.08
C ILE A 152 10.02 -10.94 42.83
N ILE A 153 11.35 -10.84 42.71
CA ILE A 153 12.01 -10.25 41.54
C ILE A 153 11.63 -11.00 40.25
N VAL A 154 11.70 -12.33 40.25
CA VAL A 154 11.32 -13.15 39.08
C VAL A 154 9.84 -13.00 38.76
N PHE A 155 8.97 -12.96 39.78
CA PHE A 155 7.54 -12.77 39.60
C PHE A 155 7.22 -11.38 39.01
N VAL A 156 7.85 -10.32 39.53
CA VAL A 156 7.72 -8.96 38.99
C VAL A 156 8.23 -8.89 37.56
N ALA A 157 9.37 -9.52 37.25
CA ALA A 157 9.89 -9.59 35.88
C ALA A 157 8.91 -10.29 34.93
N PHE A 158 8.24 -11.35 35.38
CA PHE A 158 7.23 -12.05 34.57
C PHE A 158 6.04 -11.13 34.25
N PHE A 159 5.43 -10.50 35.26
CA PHE A 159 4.31 -9.59 35.03
C PHE A 159 4.71 -8.35 34.24
N ALA A 160 5.90 -7.80 34.47
CA ALA A 160 6.43 -6.68 33.69
C ALA A 160 6.57 -7.07 32.21
N SER A 161 7.14 -8.25 31.91
CA SER A 161 7.23 -8.75 30.53
C SER A 161 5.86 -8.99 29.90
N MET A 162 4.89 -9.53 30.66
CA MET A 162 3.53 -9.74 30.15
C MET A 162 2.80 -8.42 29.86
N ILE A 163 2.90 -7.43 30.76
CA ILE A 163 2.30 -6.10 30.59
C ILE A 163 2.94 -5.39 29.40
N PHE A 164 4.28 -5.43 29.30
CA PHE A 164 4.98 -4.81 28.18
C PHE A 164 4.66 -5.50 26.84
N GLY A 165 4.64 -6.83 26.82
CA GLY A 165 4.22 -7.61 25.64
C GLY A 165 2.79 -7.29 25.20
N TYR A 166 1.85 -7.19 26.15
CA TYR A 166 0.48 -6.77 25.86
C TYR A 166 0.43 -5.34 25.31
N TYR A 167 1.19 -4.41 25.90
CA TYR A 167 1.26 -3.03 25.45
C TYR A 167 1.72 -2.92 23.99
N VAL A 168 2.84 -3.55 23.61
CA VAL A 168 3.36 -3.43 22.24
C VAL A 168 2.48 -4.08 21.18
N LEU A 169 1.68 -5.10 21.57
CA LEU A 169 0.65 -5.69 20.71
C LEU A 169 -0.56 -4.78 20.52
N MET A 170 -0.77 -3.81 21.42
CA MET A 170 -1.91 -2.90 21.39
C MET A 170 -1.55 -1.48 20.95
N HIS A 171 -0.27 -1.08 20.98
CA HIS A 171 0.19 0.31 20.82
C HIS A 171 1.48 0.50 19.99
N LEU A 172 1.81 -0.47 19.11
CA LEU A 172 3.09 -0.58 18.39
C LEU A 172 4.31 -0.84 19.30
N PRO A 173 5.43 -1.37 18.73
CA PRO A 173 6.71 -1.42 19.40
C PRO A 173 7.14 -0.07 19.97
N TRP A 174 7.63 -0.06 21.20
CA TRP A 174 8.11 1.16 21.84
C TRP A 174 9.35 1.73 21.13
N LEU A 175 10.25 0.85 20.68
CA LEU A 175 11.42 1.21 19.88
C LEU A 175 11.26 0.66 18.47
N ASP A 176 11.46 1.52 17.47
CA ASP A 176 11.42 1.11 16.06
C ASP A 176 12.83 1.16 15.46
N PHE A 177 13.38 -0.01 15.14
CA PHE A 177 14.72 -0.16 14.55
C PHE A 177 14.68 -0.33 13.04
N ARG A 178 13.48 -0.41 12.42
CA ARG A 178 13.30 -0.70 11.00
C ARG A 178 13.59 0.52 10.14
N ALA A 179 13.79 0.27 8.84
CA ALA A 179 13.99 1.33 7.84
C ALA A 179 12.84 2.34 7.78
N TYR A 180 11.63 1.94 8.20
CA TYR A 180 10.41 2.76 8.22
C TYR A 180 10.11 3.38 9.59
N LYS A 181 11.10 3.64 10.43
CA LYS A 181 10.88 4.38 11.69
C LYS A 181 10.50 5.84 11.42
N VAL A 182 9.81 6.46 12.37
CA VAL A 182 9.46 7.90 12.30
C VAL A 182 10.73 8.75 12.09
N GLY A 183 10.64 9.71 11.18
CA GLY A 183 11.74 10.59 10.76
C GLY A 183 12.50 10.13 9.51
N ASN A 184 12.41 8.86 9.13
CA ASN A 184 13.04 8.36 7.90
C ASN A 184 12.22 8.74 6.66
N ASN A 185 12.89 8.86 5.52
CA ASN A 185 12.27 9.10 4.22
C ASN A 185 12.34 7.85 3.35
N ILE A 186 11.20 7.40 2.84
CA ILE A 186 11.06 6.17 2.05
C ILE A 186 11.80 6.31 0.71
N ALA A 187 11.58 7.41 -0.02
CA ALA A 187 12.21 7.64 -1.32
C ALA A 187 13.73 7.77 -1.22
N GLU A 188 14.24 8.46 -0.19
CA GLU A 188 15.69 8.51 0.06
C GLU A 188 16.24 7.14 0.49
N GLY A 189 15.47 6.37 1.27
CA GLY A 189 15.83 5.02 1.69
C GLY A 189 15.93 4.02 0.54
N MET A 190 15.31 4.30 -0.60
CA MET A 190 15.38 3.49 -1.82
C MET A 190 16.61 3.80 -2.68
N LYS A 191 17.29 4.92 -2.45
CA LYS A 191 18.42 5.32 -3.29
C LYS A 191 19.64 4.48 -3.00
N ILE A 192 20.28 4.02 -4.07
CA ILE A 192 21.62 3.44 -4.02
C ILE A 192 22.62 4.62 -4.08
N PRO A 193 23.50 4.78 -3.07
CA PRO A 193 24.51 5.84 -3.08
C PRO A 193 25.46 5.73 -4.27
N GLU A 194 25.94 6.86 -4.78
CA GLU A 194 26.98 6.85 -5.81
C GLU A 194 28.25 6.16 -5.32
N GLY A 195 28.78 5.23 -6.13
CA GLY A 195 29.96 4.43 -5.78
C GLY A 195 29.67 3.29 -4.78
N ALA A 196 28.39 2.99 -4.51
CA ALA A 196 28.04 1.82 -3.72
C ALA A 196 28.56 0.52 -4.41
N PRO A 197 29.01 -0.47 -3.62
CA PRO A 197 29.50 -1.73 -4.17
C PRO A 197 28.46 -2.40 -5.06
N GLU A 198 28.85 -2.78 -6.28
CA GLU A 198 28.02 -3.60 -7.15
C GLU A 198 28.19 -5.08 -6.81
N ALA A 199 27.18 -5.88 -7.14
CA ALA A 199 27.26 -7.32 -7.01
C ALA A 199 28.24 -7.88 -8.05
N ILE A 200 29.27 -8.59 -7.59
CA ILE A 200 30.27 -9.22 -8.47
C ILE A 200 29.97 -10.71 -8.54
N PHE A 201 29.61 -11.17 -9.75
CA PHE A 201 29.43 -12.57 -10.07
C PHE A 201 30.66 -13.10 -10.80
N GLU A 202 31.22 -14.19 -10.29
CA GLU A 202 32.19 -15.01 -11.00
C GLU A 202 31.49 -16.23 -11.60
N TYR A 203 31.90 -16.58 -12.81
CA TYR A 203 31.42 -17.74 -13.55
C TYR A 203 32.59 -18.71 -13.67
N ASP A 204 32.49 -19.85 -12.99
CA ASP A 204 33.44 -20.94 -13.02
C ASP A 204 33.05 -21.90 -14.15
N TRP A 205 33.65 -21.73 -15.33
CA TRP A 205 33.36 -22.52 -16.52
C TRP A 205 34.23 -23.77 -16.54
N LYS A 206 33.59 -24.94 -16.60
CA LYS A 206 34.24 -26.24 -16.65
C LYS A 206 34.40 -26.72 -18.09
N PHE A 207 35.63 -27.00 -18.50
CA PHE A 207 36.00 -27.51 -19.83
C PHE A 207 36.77 -28.82 -19.73
N ASN A 208 36.63 -29.66 -20.76
CA ASN A 208 37.57 -30.73 -21.06
C ASN A 208 38.59 -30.21 -22.08
N ILE A 209 39.83 -30.02 -21.66
CA ILE A 209 40.96 -29.60 -22.49
C ILE A 209 41.97 -30.75 -22.48
N ASP A 210 42.27 -31.32 -23.65
CA ASP A 210 43.21 -32.43 -23.80
C ASP A 210 42.93 -33.67 -22.93
N GLY A 211 41.66 -33.93 -22.60
CA GLY A 211 41.25 -35.07 -21.76
C GLY A 211 41.22 -34.79 -20.27
N GLU A 212 41.67 -33.63 -19.81
CA GLU A 212 41.64 -33.18 -18.41
C GLU A 212 40.53 -32.14 -18.17
N GLU A 213 39.88 -32.21 -17.01
CA GLU A 213 38.88 -31.22 -16.60
C GLU A 213 39.57 -29.99 -16.01
N GLN A 214 39.31 -28.81 -16.58
CA GLN A 214 39.82 -27.53 -16.10
C GLN A 214 38.67 -26.55 -15.83
N ILE A 215 38.82 -25.72 -14.80
CA ILE A 215 37.87 -24.66 -14.44
C ILE A 215 38.51 -23.31 -14.80
N ILE A 216 37.78 -22.49 -15.54
CA ILE A 216 38.19 -21.14 -15.92
C ILE A 216 37.19 -20.16 -15.33
N THR A 217 37.66 -19.24 -14.48
CA THR A 217 36.82 -18.25 -13.81
C THR A 217 36.80 -16.95 -14.61
N THR A 218 35.62 -16.39 -14.84
CA THR A 218 35.45 -15.07 -15.48
C THR A 218 34.45 -14.21 -14.70
N THR A 219 34.60 -12.89 -14.68
CA THR A 219 33.61 -11.94 -14.12
C THR A 219 32.57 -11.51 -15.16
N GLY A 220 32.03 -12.47 -15.93
CA GLY A 220 31.06 -12.22 -16.99
C GLY A 220 31.22 -13.15 -18.19
N GLY A 221 31.55 -12.57 -19.35
CA GLY A 221 31.49 -13.22 -20.67
C GLY A 221 32.23 -14.56 -20.80
N TYR A 222 31.79 -15.36 -21.77
CA TYR A 222 32.30 -16.71 -22.03
C TYR A 222 33.82 -16.73 -22.31
N PRO A 223 34.61 -17.60 -21.65
CA PRO A 223 36.06 -17.66 -21.83
C PRO A 223 36.42 -18.20 -23.22
N GLN A 224 37.40 -17.57 -23.87
CA GLN A 224 37.89 -17.99 -25.18
C GLN A 224 38.97 -19.08 -25.02
N VAL A 225 38.55 -20.33 -24.86
CA VAL A 225 39.45 -21.49 -24.72
C VAL A 225 39.11 -22.62 -25.69
N GLU A 226 40.13 -23.31 -26.19
CA GLU A 226 39.99 -24.49 -27.05
C GLU A 226 39.76 -25.74 -26.19
N GLY A 227 38.49 -26.12 -26.00
CA GLY A 227 38.10 -27.31 -25.23
C GLY A 227 36.61 -27.60 -25.33
N LYS A 228 36.20 -28.81 -24.93
CA LYS A 228 34.77 -29.16 -24.91
C LYS A 228 34.15 -28.66 -23.61
N PHE A 229 33.19 -27.76 -23.71
CA PHE A 229 32.42 -27.26 -22.56
C PHE A 229 31.65 -28.38 -21.84
N ILE A 230 31.74 -28.40 -20.51
CA ILE A 230 31.05 -29.37 -19.63
C ILE A 230 29.88 -28.69 -18.90
N GLY A 231 30.11 -27.52 -18.29
CA GLY A 231 29.12 -26.81 -17.47
C GLY A 231 29.70 -25.53 -16.87
N TYR A 232 28.90 -24.71 -16.21
CA TYR A 232 29.39 -23.56 -15.44
C TYR A 232 28.66 -23.48 -14.10
N GLU A 233 29.35 -22.94 -13.10
CA GLU A 233 28.75 -22.55 -11.82
C GLU A 233 28.90 -21.04 -11.66
N THR A 234 27.86 -20.38 -11.13
CA THR A 234 27.91 -18.96 -10.81
C THR A 234 28.16 -18.80 -9.32
N ARG A 235 29.15 -18.01 -8.95
CA ARG A 235 29.49 -17.69 -7.56
C ARG A 235 29.35 -16.19 -7.35
N LEU A 236 28.48 -15.80 -6.42
CA LEU A 236 28.47 -14.44 -5.91
C LEU A 236 29.70 -14.24 -5.03
N VAL A 237 30.60 -13.36 -5.45
CA VAL A 237 31.87 -13.09 -4.74
C VAL A 237 31.72 -11.90 -3.81
N GLN A 238 30.92 -10.92 -4.24
CA GLN A 238 30.63 -9.72 -3.48
C GLN A 238 29.15 -9.40 -3.65
N GLU A 239 28.43 -9.27 -2.53
CA GLU A 239 27.06 -8.75 -2.54
C GLU A 239 27.07 -7.27 -2.95
N GLY A 240 26.06 -6.88 -3.73
CA GLY A 240 25.82 -5.47 -4.03
C GLY A 240 25.27 -4.75 -2.81
N TYR A 241 25.39 -3.43 -2.79
CA TYR A 241 24.71 -2.62 -1.78
C TYR A 241 23.20 -2.74 -1.96
N GLU A 242 22.53 -3.24 -0.92
CA GLU A 242 21.09 -3.27 -0.83
C GLU A 242 20.59 -2.03 -0.08
N PRO A 243 19.70 -1.22 -0.68
CA PRO A 243 19.15 -0.05 0.00
C PRO A 243 18.31 -0.47 1.22
N PRO A 244 18.29 0.34 2.30
CA PRO A 244 17.50 0.04 3.49
C PRO A 244 15.99 -0.13 3.21
N VAL A 245 15.50 0.52 2.16
CA VAL A 245 14.17 0.33 1.61
C VAL A 245 14.33 -0.28 0.21
N HIS A 246 13.92 -1.53 0.07
CA HIS A 246 13.83 -2.23 -1.22
C HIS A 246 12.39 -2.73 -1.42
N ASP A 247 12.04 -3.03 -2.67
CA ASP A 247 10.75 -3.61 -3.10
C ASP A 247 9.50 -2.79 -2.73
N PHE A 248 9.66 -1.54 -2.28
CA PHE A 248 8.54 -0.65 -2.00
C PHE A 248 7.94 -0.13 -3.31
N THR A 249 6.73 -0.59 -3.62
CA THR A 249 5.91 -0.06 -4.71
C THR A 249 4.48 0.23 -4.23
N ILE A 250 3.82 1.19 -4.89
CA ILE A 250 2.41 1.50 -4.70
C ILE A 250 1.72 1.36 -6.05
N GLU A 251 1.03 0.23 -6.26
CA GLU A 251 0.49 -0.13 -7.56
C GLU A 251 -1.03 -0.20 -7.56
N LYS A 252 -1.67 0.16 -8.68
CA LYS A 252 -3.10 -0.08 -8.90
C LYS A 252 -3.35 -0.26 -10.39
N ASN A 253 -4.06 -1.31 -10.76
CA ASN A 253 -4.43 -1.65 -12.14
C ASN A 253 -3.21 -1.72 -13.09
N GLY A 254 -2.09 -2.28 -12.60
CA GLY A 254 -0.84 -2.38 -13.37
C GLY A 254 -0.08 -1.06 -13.55
N GLN A 255 -0.55 0.03 -12.96
CA GLN A 255 0.14 1.32 -12.96
C GLN A 255 0.86 1.57 -11.63
N ASP A 256 2.09 2.04 -11.72
CA ASP A 256 2.90 2.46 -10.58
C ASP A 256 2.59 3.92 -10.17
N TYR A 257 2.25 4.13 -8.90
CA TYR A 257 1.95 5.41 -8.28
C TYR A 257 2.98 5.82 -7.21
N THR A 258 4.06 5.07 -7.07
CA THR A 258 5.07 5.24 -6.00
C THR A 258 5.59 6.68 -5.94
N THR A 259 6.13 7.19 -7.04
CA THR A 259 6.66 8.57 -7.11
C THR A 259 5.59 9.60 -6.78
N LYS A 260 4.37 9.46 -7.35
CA LYS A 260 3.26 10.38 -7.13
C LYS A 260 2.93 10.54 -5.64
N PHE A 261 2.84 9.43 -4.90
CA PHE A 261 2.49 9.47 -3.48
C PHE A 261 3.67 9.82 -2.58
N LEU A 262 4.89 9.41 -2.93
CA LEU A 262 6.07 9.80 -2.18
C LEU A 262 6.45 11.27 -2.38
N GLU A 263 6.03 11.94 -3.45
CA GLU A 263 6.20 13.39 -3.62
C GLU A 263 5.06 14.20 -2.98
N MET A 264 3.97 13.55 -2.58
CA MET A 264 2.79 14.21 -2.02
C MET A 264 3.05 14.76 -0.61
N GLU A 265 2.57 15.98 -0.35
CA GLU A 265 2.53 16.55 0.99
C GLU A 265 1.29 16.05 1.75
N ASN A 266 1.43 15.87 3.06
CA ASN A 266 0.31 15.56 3.96
C ASN A 266 -0.55 14.36 3.50
N LEU A 267 0.11 13.22 3.27
CA LEU A 267 -0.54 11.96 2.89
C LEU A 267 -0.76 11.09 4.13
N ILE A 268 -1.97 10.55 4.29
CA ILE A 268 -2.26 9.50 5.26
C ILE A 268 -2.37 8.17 4.52
N VAL A 269 -1.64 7.18 5.01
CA VAL A 269 -1.64 5.82 4.47
C VAL A 269 -2.18 4.86 5.51
N ILE A 270 -3.26 4.18 5.17
CA ILE A 270 -3.83 3.10 5.97
C ILE A 270 -3.22 1.79 5.49
N VAL A 271 -2.39 1.16 6.33
CA VAL A 271 -1.74 -0.10 6.00
C VAL A 271 -2.56 -1.25 6.55
N ALA A 272 -3.06 -2.09 5.67
CA ALA A 272 -3.65 -3.38 6.02
C ALA A 272 -2.90 -4.48 5.29
N TYR A 273 -1.83 -5.03 5.89
CA TYR A 273 -0.86 -5.86 5.15
C TYR A 273 -1.53 -7.01 4.39
N ASN A 274 -2.61 -7.57 4.92
CA ASN A 274 -3.45 -8.57 4.28
C ASN A 274 -4.86 -8.46 4.87
N ILE A 275 -5.86 -8.24 4.01
CA ILE A 275 -7.26 -8.03 4.40
C ILE A 275 -7.85 -9.27 5.08
N ASP A 276 -7.46 -10.48 4.70
CA ASP A 276 -7.98 -11.71 5.32
C ASP A 276 -7.45 -11.92 6.76
N LYS A 277 -6.40 -11.18 7.14
CA LYS A 277 -5.74 -11.25 8.45
C LYS A 277 -5.85 -9.95 9.24
N THR A 278 -6.71 -9.03 8.82
CA THR A 278 -6.86 -7.69 9.42
C THR A 278 -7.83 -7.71 10.60
N GLU A 279 -7.55 -6.89 11.62
CA GLU A 279 -8.39 -6.75 12.82
C GLU A 279 -9.58 -5.85 12.51
N THR A 280 -10.71 -6.49 12.21
CA THR A 280 -11.93 -5.83 11.74
C THR A 280 -12.50 -4.80 12.71
N GLU A 281 -12.35 -5.03 14.02
CA GLU A 281 -12.78 -4.13 15.08
C GLU A 281 -12.05 -2.77 15.05
N GLY A 282 -10.84 -2.72 14.49
CA GLY A 282 -10.04 -1.50 14.39
C GLY A 282 -10.59 -0.49 13.40
N TYR A 283 -11.37 -0.93 12.40
CA TYR A 283 -11.80 -0.05 11.30
C TYR A 283 -12.77 1.05 11.71
N GLY A 284 -13.50 0.88 12.83
CA GLY A 284 -14.31 1.97 13.39
C GLY A 284 -13.44 3.17 13.80
N ASN A 285 -12.27 2.91 14.40
CA ASN A 285 -11.33 3.96 14.79
C ASN A 285 -10.62 4.54 13.57
N ILE A 286 -10.22 3.68 12.61
CA ILE A 286 -9.63 4.11 11.33
C ILE A 286 -10.58 5.03 10.59
N LYS A 287 -11.86 4.67 10.42
CA LYS A 287 -12.85 5.50 9.70
C LYS A 287 -12.94 6.90 10.33
N ARG A 288 -13.04 7.00 11.66
CA ARG A 288 -13.06 8.30 12.37
C ARG A 288 -11.78 9.11 12.17
N ALA A 289 -10.61 8.46 12.19
CA ALA A 289 -9.33 9.13 11.97
C ALA A 289 -9.20 9.65 10.53
N VAL A 290 -9.59 8.83 9.56
CA VAL A 290 -9.60 9.17 8.13
C VAL A 290 -10.55 10.33 7.85
N GLU A 291 -11.77 10.31 8.38
CA GLU A 291 -12.73 11.40 8.20
C GLU A 291 -12.19 12.74 8.71
N ARG A 292 -11.53 12.73 9.88
CA ARG A 292 -10.85 13.93 10.41
C ARG A 292 -9.73 14.39 9.49
N ALA A 293 -8.92 13.45 8.98
CA ALA A 293 -7.83 13.76 8.06
C ALA A 293 -8.33 14.40 6.75
N MET A 294 -9.36 13.81 6.13
CA MET A 294 -9.96 14.35 4.90
C MET A 294 -10.57 15.75 5.13
N LYS A 295 -11.27 15.95 6.26
CA LYS A 295 -11.80 17.28 6.64
C LYS A 295 -10.69 18.31 6.88
N ALA A 296 -9.53 17.88 7.38
CA ALA A 296 -8.34 18.71 7.52
C ALA A 296 -7.58 18.94 6.20
N GLY A 297 -8.03 18.34 5.09
CA GLY A 297 -7.48 18.54 3.75
C GLY A 297 -6.42 17.52 3.32
N TYR A 298 -6.20 16.45 4.10
CA TYR A 298 -5.23 15.41 3.78
C TYR A 298 -5.76 14.48 2.69
N THR A 299 -4.88 14.01 1.83
CA THR A 299 -5.15 12.85 0.97
C THR A 299 -5.02 11.58 1.80
N VAL A 300 -5.92 10.63 1.60
CA VAL A 300 -5.91 9.34 2.29
C VAL A 300 -5.92 8.20 1.25
N ILE A 301 -5.03 7.23 1.43
CA ILE A 301 -4.99 5.99 0.65
C ILE A 301 -4.85 4.78 1.57
N GLY A 302 -5.22 3.60 1.07
CA GLY A 302 -4.93 2.31 1.68
C GLY A 302 -3.80 1.58 0.95
N MET A 303 -3.02 0.78 1.66
CA MET A 303 -2.06 -0.17 1.06
C MET A 303 -2.29 -1.57 1.62
N THR A 304 -2.30 -2.57 0.74
CA THR A 304 -2.53 -3.99 1.09
C THR A 304 -1.85 -4.93 0.08
N SER A 305 -1.49 -6.15 0.49
CA SER A 305 -1.06 -7.20 -0.45
C SER A 305 -2.23 -8.02 -1.00
N SER A 306 -3.45 -7.76 -0.55
CA SER A 306 -4.65 -8.45 -1.02
C SER A 306 -5.02 -8.01 -2.44
N GLY A 307 -5.62 -8.93 -3.20
CA GLY A 307 -6.09 -8.66 -4.55
C GLY A 307 -7.23 -7.64 -4.60
N GLU A 308 -7.42 -7.04 -5.78
CA GLU A 308 -8.39 -5.97 -6.01
C GLU A 308 -9.84 -6.32 -5.62
N ASP A 309 -10.31 -7.50 -6.01
CA ASP A 309 -11.65 -7.97 -5.66
C ASP A 309 -11.87 -8.02 -4.13
N VAL A 310 -10.83 -8.41 -3.39
CA VAL A 310 -10.87 -8.56 -1.93
C VAL A 310 -10.95 -7.20 -1.26
N TYR A 311 -10.03 -6.28 -1.58
CA TYR A 311 -10.02 -4.98 -0.93
C TYR A 311 -11.22 -4.11 -1.36
N ASN A 312 -11.73 -4.25 -2.58
CA ASN A 312 -12.90 -3.50 -3.04
C ASN A 312 -14.17 -3.95 -2.30
N ALA A 313 -14.36 -5.27 -2.14
CA ALA A 313 -15.45 -5.81 -1.35
C ALA A 313 -15.35 -5.36 0.12
N PHE A 314 -14.14 -5.36 0.67
CA PHE A 314 -13.87 -4.93 2.03
C PHE A 314 -14.13 -3.43 2.24
N ALA A 315 -13.58 -2.57 1.39
CA ALA A 315 -13.80 -1.12 1.45
C ALA A 315 -15.29 -0.78 1.40
N LYS A 316 -16.06 -1.49 0.56
CA LYS A 316 -17.51 -1.34 0.51
C LYS A 316 -18.22 -1.81 1.76
N ALA A 317 -17.83 -2.95 2.33
CA ALA A 317 -18.45 -3.52 3.52
C ALA A 317 -18.26 -2.64 4.77
N TYR A 318 -17.13 -1.95 4.86
CA TYR A 318 -16.78 -1.07 5.98
C TYR A 318 -16.93 0.43 5.68
N GLU A 319 -17.47 0.78 4.50
CA GLU A 319 -17.67 2.16 4.02
C GLU A 319 -16.40 3.02 4.17
N LEU A 320 -15.28 2.49 3.69
CA LEU A 320 -13.98 3.14 3.78
C LEU A 320 -13.85 4.20 2.69
N PRO A 321 -13.69 5.50 3.03
CA PRO A 321 -13.75 6.59 2.06
C PRO A 321 -12.41 6.84 1.36
N PHE A 322 -11.70 5.77 1.01
CA PHE A 322 -10.40 5.81 0.35
C PHE A 322 -10.18 4.55 -0.49
N ASP A 323 -9.30 4.69 -1.48
CA ASP A 323 -8.89 3.61 -2.36
C ASP A 323 -7.69 2.84 -1.80
N PHE A 324 -7.69 1.53 -2.02
CA PHE A 324 -6.51 0.70 -1.77
C PHE A 324 -5.60 0.61 -2.99
N TYR A 325 -4.31 0.43 -2.70
CA TYR A 325 -3.23 0.17 -3.62
C TYR A 325 -2.49 -1.09 -3.18
N PHE A 326 -1.95 -1.81 -4.14
CA PHE A 326 -1.15 -3.00 -3.90
C PHE A 326 0.28 -2.62 -3.47
N THR A 327 0.77 -3.31 -2.44
CA THR A 327 2.17 -3.30 -1.99
C THR A 327 2.48 -4.68 -1.39
N ASP A 328 3.71 -5.17 -1.53
CA ASP A 328 4.11 -6.49 -1.02
C ASP A 328 3.86 -6.68 0.50
N GLU A 329 3.44 -7.88 0.90
CA GLU A 329 3.07 -8.18 2.30
C GLU A 329 4.26 -8.03 3.25
N THR A 330 5.47 -8.39 2.83
CA THR A 330 6.68 -8.30 3.66
C THR A 330 7.09 -6.85 3.89
N VAL A 331 6.95 -6.02 2.85
CA VAL A 331 7.15 -4.57 2.92
C VAL A 331 6.14 -3.94 3.90
N LEU A 332 4.85 -4.24 3.75
CA LEU A 332 3.80 -3.70 4.62
C LEU A 332 3.97 -4.10 6.08
N LYS A 333 4.33 -5.36 6.35
CA LYS A 333 4.68 -5.82 7.70
C LYS A 333 5.84 -5.03 8.26
N THR A 334 6.88 -4.76 7.46
CA THR A 334 8.06 -4.00 7.86
C THR A 334 7.73 -2.53 8.13
N ILE A 335 6.81 -1.95 7.36
CA ILE A 335 6.32 -0.59 7.60
C ILE A 335 5.68 -0.47 8.97
N ILE A 336 4.75 -1.33 9.37
CA ILE A 336 4.03 -1.15 10.64
C ILE A 336 3.59 -2.48 11.25
N ARG A 337 3.68 -2.61 12.59
CA ARG A 337 3.24 -3.81 13.33
C ARG A 337 1.77 -3.67 13.76
N SER A 338 0.91 -3.25 12.86
CA SER A 338 -0.53 -3.12 13.08
C SER A 338 -1.27 -3.41 11.79
N ASN A 339 -2.44 -4.03 11.90
CA ASN A 339 -3.26 -4.42 10.75
C ASN A 339 -4.75 -4.28 11.12
N PRO A 340 -5.39 -3.14 10.85
CA PRO A 340 -4.85 -1.98 10.12
C PRO A 340 -3.96 -1.07 10.97
N GLY A 341 -3.03 -0.34 10.36
CA GLY A 341 -2.24 0.70 11.00
C GLY A 341 -2.26 2.00 10.20
N ILE A 342 -1.92 3.13 10.82
CA ILE A 342 -1.86 4.44 10.16
C ILE A 342 -0.40 4.87 10.01
N VAL A 343 -0.04 5.39 8.85
CA VAL A 343 1.24 6.04 8.58
C VAL A 343 0.97 7.43 7.99
N SER A 344 1.44 8.47 8.66
CA SER A 344 1.42 9.84 8.13
C SER A 344 2.74 10.12 7.40
N LEU A 345 2.63 10.58 6.16
CA LEU A 345 3.75 10.88 5.28
C LEU A 345 3.72 12.35 4.83
N ASN A 346 4.90 12.93 4.65
CA ASN A 346 5.07 14.21 3.98
C ASN A 346 6.29 14.15 3.07
N LYS A 347 6.08 14.18 1.75
CA LYS A 347 7.13 13.98 0.73
C LYS A 347 7.97 12.73 1.01
N GLY A 348 7.29 11.63 1.32
CA GLY A 348 7.91 10.33 1.62
C GLY A 348 8.55 10.23 3.01
N THR A 349 8.64 11.32 3.77
CA THR A 349 9.10 11.31 5.17
C THR A 349 7.99 10.83 6.09
N ILE A 350 8.29 9.84 6.92
CA ILE A 350 7.37 9.31 7.93
C ILE A 350 7.29 10.28 9.10
N ILE A 351 6.12 10.88 9.29
CA ILE A 351 5.85 11.86 10.34
C ILE A 351 5.28 11.19 11.59
N GLN A 352 4.37 10.23 11.41
CA GLN A 352 3.73 9.54 12.53
C GLN A 352 3.33 8.12 12.10
N LYS A 353 3.31 7.20 13.07
CA LYS A 353 2.82 5.82 12.90
C LYS A 353 1.94 5.47 14.09
N LEU A 354 0.78 4.87 13.85
CA LEU A 354 -0.19 4.55 14.90
C LEU A 354 -0.79 3.17 14.71
N HIS A 355 -1.00 2.49 15.84
CA HIS A 355 -1.86 1.31 15.91
C HIS A 355 -3.33 1.73 15.68
N TYR A 356 -4.20 0.83 15.23
CA TYR A 356 -5.64 1.16 15.14
C TYR A 356 -6.29 1.53 16.49
N ASN A 357 -5.71 1.09 17.60
CA ASN A 357 -6.15 1.49 18.94
C ASN A 357 -5.83 2.95 19.25
N ASP A 358 -4.77 3.48 18.62
CA ASP A 358 -4.26 4.84 18.82
C ASP A 358 -4.68 5.78 17.68
N ALA A 359 -5.58 5.35 16.80
CA ALA A 359 -5.97 6.12 15.62
C ALA A 359 -6.56 7.50 15.97
N GLU A 360 -7.11 7.66 17.17
CA GLU A 360 -7.60 8.96 17.65
C GLU A 360 -6.46 9.97 17.91
N ASP A 361 -5.26 9.48 18.24
CA ASP A 361 -4.03 10.27 18.46
C ASP A 361 -3.36 10.74 17.17
N LEU A 362 -3.99 10.51 16.01
CA LEU A 362 -3.54 11.04 14.73
C LEU A 362 -3.44 12.57 14.78
N GLU A 363 -2.22 13.07 14.66
CA GLU A 363 -1.90 14.49 14.67
C GLU A 363 -2.10 15.07 13.27
N LEU A 364 -2.98 16.06 13.17
CA LEU A 364 -3.36 16.71 11.91
C LEU A 364 -3.13 18.22 12.02
N LYS A 365 -2.59 18.80 10.95
CA LYS A 365 -2.50 20.26 10.77
C LYS A 365 -3.66 20.70 9.89
N GLU A 366 -4.25 21.85 10.17
CA GLU A 366 -5.27 22.39 9.28
C GLU A 366 -4.61 22.92 8.01
N LEU A 367 -4.90 22.29 6.86
CA LEU A 367 -4.31 22.66 5.58
C LEU A 367 -5.14 23.74 4.88
N PRO A 368 -4.57 24.51 3.92
CA PRO A 368 -5.35 25.44 3.10
C PRO A 368 -6.49 24.78 2.32
N THR A 369 -6.38 23.47 2.07
CA THR A 369 -7.38 22.62 1.41
C THR A 369 -8.43 22.06 2.37
N ALA A 370 -8.38 22.39 3.67
CA ALA A 370 -9.31 21.88 4.66
C ALA A 370 -10.77 22.23 4.32
N ASN A 371 -11.65 21.26 4.49
CA ASN A 371 -13.09 21.42 4.33
C ASN A 371 -13.83 20.81 5.54
N PRO A 372 -14.09 21.61 6.58
CA PRO A 372 -14.80 21.13 7.77
C PRO A 372 -16.24 20.68 7.50
N LYS A 373 -16.86 21.15 6.40
CA LYS A 373 -18.23 20.81 6.01
C LYS A 373 -18.32 19.56 5.13
N LEU A 374 -17.19 18.93 4.80
CA LEU A 374 -17.14 17.74 3.97
C LEU A 374 -17.99 16.62 4.57
N ASP A 375 -18.98 16.17 3.79
CA ASP A 375 -19.78 14.99 4.06
C ASP A 375 -19.09 13.78 3.41
N VAL A 376 -18.31 13.06 4.22
CA VAL A 376 -17.43 11.98 3.75
C VAL A 376 -18.24 10.77 3.28
N ASP A 377 -19.36 10.45 3.93
CA ASP A 377 -20.23 9.35 3.52
C ASP A 377 -20.94 9.66 2.19
N LEU A 378 -21.41 10.91 2.02
CA LEU A 378 -21.98 11.34 0.75
C LEU A 378 -20.92 11.37 -0.37
N LYS A 379 -19.70 11.84 -0.06
CA LYS A 379 -18.56 11.79 -0.98
C LYS A 379 -18.31 10.34 -1.44
N PHE A 380 -18.17 9.40 -0.51
CA PHE A 380 -17.96 7.99 -0.82
C PHE A 380 -19.07 7.42 -1.71
N THR A 381 -20.32 7.77 -1.42
CA THR A 381 -21.49 7.37 -2.23
C THR A 381 -21.40 7.90 -3.66
N LEU A 382 -21.06 9.18 -3.84
CA LEU A 382 -20.96 9.82 -5.16
C LEU A 382 -19.74 9.35 -5.95
N ASP A 383 -18.62 9.07 -5.29
CA ASP A 383 -17.43 8.47 -5.92
C ASP A 383 -17.76 7.07 -6.46
N SER A 384 -18.49 6.27 -5.69
CA SER A 384 -18.98 4.95 -6.13
C SER A 384 -19.90 5.08 -7.35
N ILE A 385 -20.78 6.08 -7.37
CA ILE A 385 -21.66 6.36 -8.52
C ILE A 385 -20.83 6.78 -9.74
N ALA A 386 -19.82 7.63 -9.58
CA ALA A 386 -18.99 8.09 -10.69
C ALA A 386 -18.21 6.95 -11.36
N VAL A 387 -17.66 6.03 -10.56
CA VAL A 387 -16.98 4.83 -11.09
C VAL A 387 -17.95 3.98 -11.90
N LEU A 388 -19.15 3.73 -11.38
CA LEU A 388 -20.17 2.95 -12.07
C LEU A 388 -20.66 3.63 -13.35
N ASP A 389 -20.89 4.95 -13.30
CA ASP A 389 -21.35 5.75 -14.44
C ASP A 389 -20.39 5.64 -15.63
N GLN A 390 -19.08 5.53 -15.41
CA GLN A 390 -18.09 5.42 -16.48
C GLN A 390 -17.72 3.99 -16.88
N ARG A 391 -18.21 2.98 -16.16
CA ARG A 391 -17.71 1.59 -16.21
C ARG A 391 -17.67 0.99 -17.62
N TYR A 392 -18.73 1.12 -18.41
CA TYR A 392 -18.79 0.50 -19.74
C TYR A 392 -18.61 1.51 -20.88
N ARG A 393 -18.63 2.82 -20.60
CA ARG A 393 -18.63 3.86 -21.64
C ARG A 393 -17.45 3.78 -22.60
N LYS A 394 -16.24 3.50 -22.10
CA LYS A 394 -15.05 3.29 -22.94
C LYS A 394 -15.15 2.03 -23.79
N LEU A 395 -15.63 0.93 -23.20
CA LEU A 395 -15.76 -0.37 -23.89
C LEU A 395 -16.83 -0.36 -24.99
N MET A 396 -17.80 0.55 -24.89
CA MET A 396 -18.84 0.77 -25.91
C MET A 396 -18.35 1.55 -27.14
N GLN A 397 -17.15 2.15 -27.10
CA GLN A 397 -16.62 2.94 -28.22
C GLN A 397 -16.00 2.07 -29.33
N THR A 398 -15.53 0.87 -29.00
CA THR A 398 -15.01 -0.09 -30.00
C THR A 398 -16.04 -1.16 -30.34
N ASN A 399 -16.08 -1.54 -31.61
CA ASN A 399 -16.83 -2.71 -32.09
C ASN A 399 -15.94 -3.95 -32.27
N ASP A 400 -14.63 -3.83 -32.05
CA ASP A 400 -13.69 -4.95 -32.11
C ASP A 400 -13.68 -5.71 -30.77
N GLU A 401 -14.02 -7.00 -30.81
CA GLU A 401 -14.09 -7.86 -29.63
C GLU A 401 -12.72 -8.11 -28.98
N ALA A 402 -11.64 -8.17 -29.78
CA ALA A 402 -10.29 -8.38 -29.28
C ALA A 402 -9.77 -7.12 -28.58
N GLU A 403 -10.00 -5.95 -29.18
CA GLU A 403 -9.68 -4.66 -28.56
C GLU A 403 -10.47 -4.46 -27.27
N ARG A 404 -11.77 -4.75 -27.29
CA ARG A 404 -12.63 -4.67 -26.09
C ARG A 404 -12.16 -5.63 -24.99
N ALA A 405 -11.72 -6.83 -25.33
CA ALA A 405 -11.24 -7.81 -24.35
C ALA A 405 -9.93 -7.35 -23.69
N GLU A 406 -9.02 -6.77 -24.46
CA GLU A 406 -7.77 -6.20 -23.93
C GLU A 406 -8.07 -5.00 -23.02
N MET A 407 -8.95 -4.08 -23.44
CA MET A 407 -9.39 -2.96 -22.60
C MET A 407 -10.05 -3.43 -21.31
N GLY A 408 -10.94 -4.44 -21.39
CA GLY A 408 -11.62 -5.00 -20.23
C GLY A 408 -10.62 -5.59 -19.23
N LYS A 409 -9.61 -6.32 -19.71
CA LYS A 409 -8.53 -6.87 -18.90
C LYS A 409 -7.69 -5.78 -18.22
N GLN A 410 -7.35 -4.71 -18.95
CA GLN A 410 -6.63 -3.55 -18.39
C GLN A 410 -7.45 -2.81 -17.33
N MET A 411 -8.77 -2.82 -17.45
CA MET A 411 -9.70 -2.26 -16.47
C MET A 411 -9.96 -3.19 -15.27
N GLY A 412 -9.31 -4.36 -15.20
CA GLY A 412 -9.51 -5.34 -14.12
C GLY A 412 -10.86 -6.07 -14.18
N LEU A 413 -11.55 -6.02 -15.33
CA LEU A 413 -12.87 -6.63 -15.49
C LEU A 413 -12.76 -8.10 -15.86
N GLN A 414 -13.70 -8.92 -15.37
CA GLN A 414 -13.81 -10.31 -15.76
C GLN A 414 -14.39 -10.44 -17.18
N PRO A 415 -14.13 -11.54 -17.92
CA PRO A 415 -14.70 -11.74 -19.26
C PRO A 415 -16.21 -11.54 -19.34
N GLU A 416 -16.94 -11.97 -18.32
CA GLU A 416 -18.39 -11.82 -18.24
C GLU A 416 -18.84 -10.37 -18.10
N ASP A 417 -17.97 -9.46 -17.65
CA ASP A 417 -18.25 -8.04 -17.42
C ASP A 417 -18.19 -7.21 -18.71
N TYR A 418 -17.30 -7.55 -19.65
CA TYR A 418 -17.11 -6.80 -20.91
C TYR A 418 -17.66 -7.51 -22.16
N THR A 419 -18.36 -8.64 -21.98
CA THR A 419 -19.05 -9.37 -23.04
C THR A 419 -20.57 -9.13 -23.02
N GLY A 420 -21.23 -9.37 -24.15
CA GLY A 420 -22.68 -9.20 -24.30
C GLY A 420 -23.11 -7.75 -24.58
N ASN A 421 -24.37 -7.42 -24.25
CA ASN A 421 -24.94 -6.09 -24.51
C ASN A 421 -24.54 -5.09 -23.42
N LEU A 422 -23.40 -4.42 -23.62
CA LEU A 422 -22.89 -3.40 -22.69
C LEU A 422 -23.81 -2.17 -22.60
N TRP A 423 -24.54 -1.85 -23.66
CA TRP A 423 -25.52 -0.76 -23.66
C TRP A 423 -26.66 -1.02 -22.67
N GLU A 424 -27.24 -2.22 -22.68
CA GLU A 424 -28.28 -2.61 -21.70
C GLU A 424 -27.77 -2.54 -20.27
N ARG A 425 -26.52 -2.96 -20.03
CA ARG A 425 -25.90 -2.90 -18.70
C ARG A 425 -25.68 -1.47 -18.24
N GLN A 426 -25.18 -0.61 -19.14
CA GLN A 426 -25.00 0.81 -18.84
C GLN A 426 -26.35 1.48 -18.57
N ILE A 427 -27.41 1.18 -19.34
CA ILE A 427 -28.76 1.72 -19.10
C ILE A 427 -29.27 1.35 -17.70
N ALA A 428 -29.03 0.12 -17.25
CA ALA A 428 -29.40 -0.30 -15.91
C ALA A 428 -28.66 0.50 -14.82
N ILE A 429 -27.34 0.72 -15.01
CA ILE A 429 -26.52 1.57 -14.13
C ILE A 429 -27.02 3.01 -14.13
N ASP A 430 -27.27 3.59 -15.30
CA ASP A 430 -27.71 4.98 -15.48
C ASP A 430 -29.06 5.19 -14.79
N THR A 431 -30.00 4.25 -14.95
CA THR A 431 -31.32 4.29 -14.29
C THR A 431 -31.21 4.26 -12.76
N MET A 432 -30.36 3.38 -12.22
CA MET A 432 -30.13 3.28 -10.77
C MET A 432 -29.44 4.52 -10.21
N SER A 433 -28.41 4.99 -10.90
CA SER A 433 -27.61 6.17 -10.53
C SER A 433 -28.47 7.42 -10.56
N LEU A 434 -29.29 7.61 -11.59
CA LEU A 434 -30.23 8.72 -11.69
C LEU A 434 -31.18 8.75 -10.50
N LYS A 435 -31.78 7.61 -10.14
CA LYS A 435 -32.68 7.53 -8.98
C LYS A 435 -32.00 7.94 -7.68
N MET A 436 -30.74 7.57 -7.50
CA MET A 436 -29.95 7.93 -6.32
C MET A 436 -29.59 9.41 -6.32
N VAL A 437 -29.08 9.94 -7.44
CA VAL A 437 -28.72 11.35 -7.60
C VAL A 437 -29.93 12.26 -7.41
N LYS A 438 -31.11 11.90 -7.93
CA LYS A 438 -32.36 12.64 -7.69
C LYS A 438 -32.70 12.75 -6.20
N ARG A 439 -32.50 11.68 -5.42
CA ARG A 439 -32.73 11.69 -3.97
C ARG A 439 -31.71 12.55 -3.23
N ILE A 440 -30.44 12.48 -3.64
CA ILE A 440 -29.37 13.33 -3.11
C ILE A 440 -29.71 14.79 -3.35
N ILE A 441 -30.05 15.16 -4.59
CA ILE A 441 -30.41 16.53 -4.97
C ILE A 441 -31.64 17.01 -4.20
N ALA A 442 -32.68 16.19 -4.08
CA ALA A 442 -33.90 16.54 -3.35
C ALA A 442 -33.64 16.83 -1.85
N LYS A 443 -32.63 16.19 -1.25
CA LYS A 443 -32.30 16.35 0.16
C LYS A 443 -31.26 17.46 0.41
N HIS A 444 -30.28 17.61 -0.47
CA HIS A 444 -29.09 18.43 -0.23
C HIS A 444 -28.95 19.64 -1.18
N GLY A 445 -29.79 19.76 -2.22
CA GLY A 445 -29.48 20.59 -3.38
C GLY A 445 -28.34 19.97 -4.21
N TYR A 446 -27.68 20.76 -5.04
CA TYR A 446 -26.54 20.24 -5.81
C TYR A 446 -25.40 19.83 -4.85
N PRO A 447 -24.89 18.58 -4.90
CA PRO A 447 -23.79 18.14 -4.07
C PRO A 447 -22.47 18.72 -4.59
N GLY A 448 -22.26 20.00 -4.31
CA GLY A 448 -21.14 20.80 -4.80
C GLY A 448 -19.82 20.58 -4.05
N LYS A 449 -18.78 21.27 -4.53
CA LYS A 449 -17.42 21.30 -3.97
C LYS A 449 -17.41 21.44 -2.45
N THR A 450 -18.22 22.34 -1.88
CA THR A 450 -18.23 22.57 -0.44
C THR A 450 -18.75 21.35 0.33
N LEU A 451 -19.70 20.60 -0.22
CA LEU A 451 -20.30 19.45 0.46
C LEU A 451 -19.48 18.18 0.30
N VAL A 452 -18.92 17.93 -0.89
CA VAL A 452 -18.33 16.61 -1.24
C VAL A 452 -16.90 16.69 -1.79
N GLY A 453 -16.35 17.89 -1.95
CA GLY A 453 -15.00 18.11 -2.48
C GLY A 453 -14.86 17.85 -3.99
N GLU A 454 -13.66 18.08 -4.50
CA GLU A 454 -13.28 17.78 -5.90
C GLU A 454 -12.51 16.45 -5.95
N PRO A 455 -12.67 15.64 -7.03
CA PRO A 455 -13.54 15.86 -8.20
C PRO A 455 -14.98 15.36 -8.02
N THR A 456 -15.35 14.88 -6.83
CA THR A 456 -16.66 14.27 -6.52
C THR A 456 -17.84 15.20 -6.80
N ASN A 457 -17.64 16.51 -6.68
CA ASN A 457 -18.64 17.51 -7.00
C ASN A 457 -19.13 17.49 -8.45
N THR A 458 -18.50 16.74 -9.36
CA THR A 458 -18.98 16.57 -10.74
C THR A 458 -19.87 15.34 -10.94
N SER A 459 -19.89 14.40 -10.00
CA SER A 459 -20.54 13.09 -10.17
C SER A 459 -22.03 13.19 -10.46
N ALA A 460 -22.73 14.06 -9.74
CA ALA A 460 -24.17 14.27 -9.95
C ALA A 460 -24.45 14.89 -11.33
N TRP A 461 -23.59 15.78 -11.81
CA TRP A 461 -23.72 16.37 -13.14
C TRP A 461 -23.60 15.32 -14.25
N TYR A 462 -22.59 14.44 -14.20
CA TYR A 462 -22.42 13.38 -15.22
C TYR A 462 -23.66 12.50 -15.33
N VAL A 463 -24.21 12.08 -14.19
CA VAL A 463 -25.43 11.26 -14.16
C VAL A 463 -26.60 11.98 -14.84
N ILE A 464 -26.84 13.26 -14.54
CA ILE A 464 -27.93 14.00 -15.22
C ILE A 464 -27.61 14.23 -16.71
N GLN A 465 -26.36 14.54 -17.03
CA GLN A 465 -25.89 14.81 -18.39
C GLN A 465 -26.04 13.60 -19.33
N HIS A 466 -26.02 12.38 -18.78
CA HIS A 466 -26.28 11.13 -19.49
C HIS A 466 -27.76 10.74 -19.59
N ASN A 467 -28.66 11.52 -18.97
CA ASN A 467 -30.11 11.35 -19.02
C ASN A 467 -30.76 12.63 -19.61
N PRO A 468 -30.68 12.86 -20.93
CA PRO A 468 -30.99 14.15 -21.56
C PRO A 468 -32.39 14.70 -21.28
N GLU A 469 -33.37 13.82 -21.05
CA GLU A 469 -34.75 14.15 -20.68
C GLU A 469 -34.86 14.84 -19.32
N GLU A 470 -33.86 14.68 -18.45
CA GLU A 470 -33.81 15.29 -17.12
C GLU A 470 -33.14 16.67 -17.14
N ILE A 471 -32.32 16.95 -18.16
CA ILE A 471 -31.55 18.21 -18.26
C ILE A 471 -32.43 19.46 -18.08
N PRO A 472 -33.62 19.60 -18.73
CA PRO A 472 -34.44 20.81 -18.57
C PRO A 472 -34.86 21.07 -17.12
N THR A 473 -35.06 20.02 -16.34
CA THR A 473 -35.48 20.11 -14.93
C THR A 473 -34.34 20.59 -14.04
N TYR A 474 -33.10 20.14 -14.31
CA TYR A 474 -31.95 20.38 -13.44
C TYR A 474 -31.00 21.47 -13.93
N LEU A 475 -31.09 21.93 -15.18
CA LEU A 475 -30.22 22.97 -15.73
C LEU A 475 -30.18 24.25 -14.86
N PRO A 476 -31.30 24.79 -14.34
CA PRO A 476 -31.25 25.97 -13.47
C PRO A 476 -30.43 25.75 -12.19
N LEU A 477 -30.53 24.54 -11.61
CA LEU A 477 -29.75 24.16 -10.43
C LEU A 477 -28.25 24.08 -10.75
N MET A 478 -27.89 23.51 -11.91
CA MET A 478 -26.48 23.43 -12.36
C MET A 478 -25.90 24.83 -12.65
N GLN A 479 -26.71 25.72 -13.23
CA GLN A 479 -26.33 27.11 -13.46
C GLN A 479 -26.07 27.87 -12.15
N GLU A 480 -26.92 27.67 -11.14
CA GLU A 480 -26.71 28.25 -9.81
C GLU A 480 -25.44 27.68 -9.15
N ALA A 481 -25.25 26.35 -9.20
CA ALA A 481 -24.05 25.70 -8.68
C ALA A 481 -22.77 26.22 -9.36
N GLY A 482 -22.80 26.38 -10.68
CA GLY A 482 -21.69 26.94 -11.45
C GLY A 482 -21.34 28.37 -11.06
N LYS A 483 -22.35 29.24 -10.93
CA LYS A 483 -22.17 30.64 -10.50
C LYS A 483 -21.55 30.75 -9.10
N ASN A 484 -21.86 29.80 -8.23
CA ASN A 484 -21.34 29.74 -6.87
C ASN A 484 -19.98 29.02 -6.76
N GLY A 485 -19.41 28.53 -7.87
CA GLY A 485 -18.14 27.79 -7.89
C GLY A 485 -18.24 26.37 -7.30
N GLU A 486 -19.45 25.84 -7.14
CA GLU A 486 -19.71 24.49 -6.61
C GLU A 486 -19.56 23.40 -7.67
N LEU A 487 -19.69 23.77 -8.95
CA LEU A 487 -19.53 22.94 -10.14
C LEU A 487 -18.69 23.73 -11.17
N PRO A 488 -17.71 23.12 -11.87
CA PRO A 488 -17.01 23.80 -12.95
C PRO A 488 -17.99 24.38 -13.99
N PHE A 489 -17.88 25.68 -14.28
CA PHE A 489 -18.82 26.35 -15.18
C PHE A 489 -18.73 25.84 -16.63
N THR A 490 -17.58 25.28 -17.02
CA THR A 490 -17.41 24.55 -18.29
C THR A 490 -18.39 23.38 -18.44
N LEU A 491 -18.70 22.66 -17.35
CA LEU A 491 -19.69 21.58 -17.35
C LEU A 491 -21.11 22.13 -17.46
N VAL A 492 -21.40 23.27 -16.83
CA VAL A 492 -22.68 23.97 -17.00
C VAL A 492 -22.88 24.39 -18.45
N ALA A 493 -21.87 25.03 -19.05
CA ALA A 493 -21.87 25.44 -20.45
C ALA A 493 -22.10 24.26 -21.41
N MET A 494 -21.45 23.12 -21.14
CA MET A 494 -21.64 21.89 -21.92
C MET A 494 -23.07 21.35 -21.82
N MET A 495 -23.67 21.38 -20.64
CA MET A 495 -25.05 20.94 -20.44
C MET A 495 -26.06 21.90 -21.09
N GLU A 496 -25.81 23.21 -21.04
CA GLU A 496 -26.65 24.22 -21.68
C GLU A 496 -26.64 24.08 -23.20
N ASP A 497 -25.47 23.91 -23.80
CA ASP A 497 -25.35 23.66 -25.25
C ASP A 497 -26.04 22.36 -25.66
N ARG A 498 -25.92 21.29 -24.86
CA ARG A 498 -26.64 20.02 -25.09
C ARG A 498 -28.15 20.20 -25.04
N TYR A 499 -28.64 20.96 -24.06
CA TYR A 499 -30.05 21.30 -23.96
C TYR A 499 -30.52 22.08 -25.20
N LEU A 500 -29.80 23.12 -25.60
CA LEU A 500 -30.14 23.94 -26.77
C LEU A 500 -30.13 23.11 -28.07
N MET A 501 -29.13 22.26 -28.26
CA MET A 501 -29.06 21.33 -29.40
C MET A 501 -30.28 20.40 -29.44
N ASN A 502 -30.66 19.79 -28.32
CA ASN A 502 -31.81 18.90 -28.25
C ASN A 502 -33.15 19.61 -28.52
N GLU A 503 -33.23 20.90 -28.19
CA GLU A 503 -34.36 21.78 -28.51
C GLU A 503 -34.32 22.32 -29.96
N GLY A 504 -33.32 21.93 -30.76
CA GLY A 504 -33.14 22.40 -32.14
C GLY A 504 -32.71 23.87 -32.25
N LYS A 505 -32.12 24.43 -31.20
CA LYS A 505 -31.67 25.83 -31.11
C LYS A 505 -30.15 25.93 -31.31
N PRO A 506 -29.62 27.11 -31.67
CA PRO A 506 -28.19 27.32 -31.69
C PRO A 506 -27.62 27.19 -30.27
N GLN A 507 -26.42 26.63 -30.17
CA GLN A 507 -25.67 26.54 -28.91
C GLN A 507 -24.93 27.84 -28.61
N LYS A 508 -24.44 28.02 -27.38
CA LYS A 508 -23.80 29.26 -26.94
C LYS A 508 -22.28 29.17 -26.90
N TYR A 509 -21.73 28.02 -26.49
CA TYR A 509 -20.30 27.86 -26.21
C TYR A 509 -19.59 26.92 -27.21
N GLY A 510 -20.32 26.28 -28.10
CA GLY A 510 -19.74 25.46 -29.16
C GLY A 510 -19.35 24.04 -28.72
N THR A 511 -19.91 23.52 -27.63
CA THR A 511 -19.43 22.25 -27.03
C THR A 511 -20.00 21.00 -27.67
N GLN A 512 -21.12 21.07 -28.40
CA GLN A 512 -21.70 19.91 -29.07
C GLN A 512 -21.22 19.80 -30.52
N GLY A 513 -20.49 18.74 -30.83
CA GLY A 513 -20.14 18.32 -32.18
C GLY A 513 -20.90 17.06 -32.59
N MET A 514 -21.26 16.97 -33.86
CA MET A 514 -22.06 15.87 -34.41
C MET A 514 -21.39 15.25 -35.64
N THR A 515 -21.45 13.93 -35.70
CA THR A 515 -21.16 13.15 -36.90
C THR A 515 -22.37 12.28 -37.19
N TYR A 516 -23.09 12.62 -38.25
CA TYR A 516 -24.21 11.83 -38.74
C TYR A 516 -23.74 10.94 -39.89
N GLY A 517 -24.14 9.67 -39.91
CA GLY A 517 -23.69 8.71 -40.92
C GLY A 517 -23.83 9.25 -42.35
N GLY A 518 -22.72 9.29 -43.09
CA GLY A 518 -22.67 9.80 -44.47
C GLY A 518 -22.56 11.33 -44.62
N SER A 519 -22.52 12.10 -43.53
CA SER A 519 -22.30 13.56 -43.54
C SER A 519 -20.94 13.93 -42.93
N PRO A 520 -20.28 15.01 -43.38
CA PRO A 520 -19.10 15.53 -42.69
C PRO A 520 -19.45 15.91 -41.25
N SER A 521 -18.50 15.65 -40.35
CA SER A 521 -18.54 16.12 -38.97
C SER A 521 -18.72 17.65 -38.92
N PHE A 522 -19.40 18.15 -37.90
CA PHE A 522 -19.59 19.58 -37.72
C PHE A 522 -19.85 19.91 -36.25
N ILE A 523 -19.57 21.15 -35.88
CA ILE A 523 -20.00 21.72 -34.60
C ILE A 523 -21.44 22.24 -34.77
N TRP A 524 -22.34 21.91 -33.85
CA TRP A 524 -23.72 22.37 -33.91
C TRP A 524 -23.78 23.91 -33.99
N PRO A 525 -24.73 24.50 -34.76
CA PRO A 525 -24.75 25.95 -35.00
C PRO A 525 -24.66 26.78 -33.73
N ILE A 526 -23.81 27.79 -33.73
CA ILE A 526 -23.52 28.64 -32.57
C ILE A 526 -24.23 29.99 -32.75
N GLU A 527 -24.91 30.47 -31.70
CA GLU A 527 -25.42 31.84 -31.63
C GLU A 527 -24.26 32.83 -31.58
N ASN A 528 -24.23 33.85 -32.45
CA ASN A 528 -23.15 34.86 -32.50
C ASN A 528 -21.74 34.23 -32.44
N PRO A 529 -21.33 33.47 -33.48
CA PRO A 529 -20.07 32.71 -33.47
C PRO A 529 -18.84 33.61 -33.34
N GLU A 530 -18.91 34.89 -33.73
CA GLU A 530 -17.78 35.83 -33.62
C GLU A 530 -17.35 36.09 -32.17
N GLU A 531 -18.28 35.95 -31.21
CA GLU A 531 -18.06 36.17 -29.77
C GLU A 531 -17.88 34.87 -28.99
N VAL A 532 -17.89 33.70 -29.66
CA VAL A 532 -17.90 32.41 -28.96
C VAL A 532 -16.65 32.19 -28.12
N ASN A 533 -15.49 32.62 -28.62
CA ASN A 533 -14.22 32.43 -27.93
C ASN A 533 -14.11 33.30 -26.67
N GLU A 534 -14.74 34.48 -26.67
CA GLU A 534 -14.86 35.31 -25.46
C GLU A 534 -15.76 34.60 -24.42
N ARG A 535 -16.94 34.13 -24.82
CA ARG A 535 -17.84 33.38 -23.93
C ARG A 535 -17.21 32.09 -23.40
N ARG A 536 -16.41 31.40 -24.22
CA ARG A 536 -15.67 30.19 -23.83
C ARG A 536 -14.62 30.51 -22.77
N ALA A 537 -13.83 31.57 -22.98
CA ALA A 537 -12.85 32.01 -22.00
C ALA A 537 -13.51 32.42 -20.68
N GLU A 538 -14.63 33.16 -20.73
CA GLU A 538 -15.41 33.54 -19.53
C GLU A 538 -15.97 32.32 -18.78
N ALA A 539 -16.40 31.29 -19.51
CA ALA A 539 -16.89 30.03 -18.94
C ALA A 539 -15.77 29.14 -18.37
N GLY A 540 -14.50 29.49 -18.58
CA GLY A 540 -13.33 28.77 -18.08
C GLY A 540 -12.79 27.69 -19.03
N PHE A 541 -13.14 27.72 -20.32
CA PHE A 541 -12.49 26.88 -21.32
C PHE A 541 -11.12 27.45 -21.68
N ASN A 542 -10.11 26.58 -21.75
CA ASN A 542 -8.74 26.97 -22.12
C ASN A 542 -8.50 26.95 -23.63
N GLN A 543 -9.48 26.52 -24.42
CA GLN A 543 -9.36 26.30 -25.86
C GLN A 543 -10.36 27.17 -26.62
N THR A 544 -9.93 27.68 -27.77
CA THR A 544 -10.85 28.29 -28.74
C THR A 544 -11.77 27.23 -29.34
N ILE A 545 -12.81 27.65 -30.07
CA ILE A 545 -13.72 26.74 -30.75
C ILE A 545 -13.00 25.98 -31.87
N GLU A 546 -12.04 26.61 -32.53
CA GLU A 546 -11.21 26.02 -33.58
C GLU A 546 -10.35 24.89 -33.01
N GLU A 547 -9.61 25.15 -31.92
CA GLU A 547 -8.79 24.16 -31.24
C GLU A 547 -9.62 22.98 -30.73
N TYR A 548 -10.77 23.26 -30.11
CA TYR A 548 -11.69 22.21 -29.64
C TYR A 548 -12.24 21.35 -30.79
N ALA A 549 -12.57 21.97 -31.92
CA ALA A 549 -13.08 21.25 -33.08
C ALA A 549 -12.00 20.36 -33.72
N SER A 550 -10.74 20.83 -33.75
CA SER A 550 -9.59 20.02 -34.17
C SER A 550 -9.32 18.86 -33.22
N ASP A 551 -9.43 19.05 -31.90
CA ASP A 551 -9.30 17.94 -30.94
C ASP A 551 -10.41 16.89 -31.11
N LEU A 552 -11.63 17.33 -31.42
CA LEU A 552 -12.79 16.45 -31.56
C LEU A 552 -12.80 15.65 -32.86
N PHE A 553 -12.35 16.25 -33.97
CA PHE A 553 -12.49 15.70 -35.32
C PHE A 553 -11.17 15.48 -36.08
N GLY A 554 -10.03 15.85 -35.50
CA GLY A 554 -8.69 15.73 -36.07
C GLY A 554 -8.09 17.08 -36.49
N GLU A 555 -6.75 17.16 -36.55
CA GLU A 555 -6.00 18.40 -36.87
C GLU A 555 -6.37 19.02 -38.23
N ASP A 556 -6.80 18.20 -39.19
CA ASP A 556 -7.24 18.67 -40.52
C ASP A 556 -8.66 19.26 -40.53
N PHE A 557 -9.38 19.24 -39.41
CA PHE A 557 -10.72 19.78 -39.32
C PHE A 557 -10.70 21.31 -39.31
N ASN A 558 -11.33 21.91 -40.32
CA ASN A 558 -11.55 23.36 -40.35
C ASN A 558 -12.94 23.71 -39.80
N PHE A 559 -12.98 24.49 -38.72
CA PHE A 559 -14.24 24.93 -38.13
C PHE A 559 -14.96 25.94 -39.03
N GLU A 560 -16.21 25.62 -39.39
CA GLU A 560 -17.13 26.52 -40.07
C GLU A 560 -18.49 26.49 -39.37
N ASN A 561 -19.04 27.66 -39.03
CA ASN A 561 -20.36 27.74 -38.43
C ASN A 561 -21.45 27.57 -39.50
N ILE A 562 -22.18 26.45 -39.43
CA ILE A 562 -23.27 26.15 -40.38
C ILE A 562 -24.62 26.68 -39.88
N SER A 563 -25.61 26.74 -40.77
CA SER A 563 -26.99 27.12 -40.39
C SER A 563 -27.72 25.98 -39.68
N LEU A 564 -28.72 26.29 -38.85
CA LEU A 564 -29.63 25.29 -38.27
C LEU A 564 -30.32 24.45 -39.34
N GLN A 565 -30.70 25.05 -40.46
CA GLN A 565 -31.34 24.33 -41.55
C GLN A 565 -30.40 23.27 -42.14
N GLU A 566 -29.13 23.60 -42.30
CA GLU A 566 -28.11 22.67 -42.78
C GLU A 566 -27.81 21.55 -41.77
N ALA A 567 -27.66 21.91 -40.49
CA ALA A 567 -27.48 20.93 -39.42
C ALA A 567 -28.62 19.90 -39.36
N GLU A 568 -29.87 20.38 -39.50
CA GLU A 568 -31.06 19.55 -39.51
C GLU A 568 -31.16 18.69 -40.77
N GLN A 569 -30.76 19.22 -41.94
CA GLN A 569 -30.67 18.42 -43.17
C GLN A 569 -29.69 17.26 -43.01
N ARG A 570 -28.52 17.49 -42.40
CA ARG A 570 -27.53 16.44 -42.11
C ARG A 570 -28.11 15.37 -41.16
N ARG A 571 -28.87 15.79 -40.14
CA ARG A 571 -29.55 14.88 -39.20
C ARG A 571 -30.63 14.01 -39.86
N ILE A 572 -31.46 14.61 -40.71
CA ILE A 572 -32.51 13.88 -41.45
C ILE A 572 -31.88 12.90 -42.43
N ALA A 573 -30.79 13.30 -43.11
CA ALA A 573 -30.11 12.47 -44.09
C ALA A 573 -29.57 11.16 -43.50
N SER A 574 -29.14 11.14 -42.23
CA SER A 574 -28.66 9.91 -41.59
C SER A 574 -29.75 8.97 -41.09
N THR A 575 -31.01 9.40 -41.10
CA THR A 575 -32.15 8.57 -40.66
C THR A 575 -32.82 7.85 -41.85
N LYS A 576 -32.36 8.13 -43.08
CA LYS A 576 -32.76 7.46 -44.31
C LYS A 576 -31.68 6.47 -44.72
#